data_AF-A0A6M0BAZ1-F1
#
_entry.id   AF-A0A6M0BAZ1-F1
#
_cell.length_a   1.000
_cell.length_b   1.000
_cell.length_c   1.000
_cell.angle_alpha   90.00
_cell.angle_beta   90.00
_cell.angle_gamma   90.00
#
_symmetry.space_group_name_H-M   'P 1'
#
loop_
_entity.id
_entity.type
_entity.pdbx_description
1 polymer ?
#
loop_
_entity_poly.entity_id
_entity_poly.type
_entity_poly.pdbx_seq_one_letter_code
_entity_poly.pdbx_strand_id
1 'polypeptide(L)'
;TNWAVAVGKLLGVVTFYSFMVLPLLAYEAIAFSATDPPVQPVLPLLAHVGLILLAASVLSLGMFISSLTDSSILSAILTFALVLGLWVIDLIAKNVSGPLGEALGHLSLLENYKNLIQGVLDTSSIILFLSYIFIGIFLTAQSIDALRFQRS
;
A
#
# COMPACT_ATOMS: atom_id res chain seq x y z
N THR A 1 10.62 6.69 21.25
CA THR A 1 9.17 6.42 21.36
C THR A 1 8.81 5.27 20.42
N ASN A 2 7.76 4.49 20.69
CA ASN A 2 7.39 3.35 19.82
C ASN A 2 6.98 3.80 18.41
N TRP A 3 6.43 5.01 18.30
CA TRP A 3 6.21 5.71 17.03
C TRP A 3 7.46 5.83 16.18
N ALA A 4 8.60 6.24 16.74
CA ALA A 4 9.85 6.33 15.99
C ALA A 4 10.32 4.97 15.48
N VAL A 5 10.10 3.91 16.27
CA VAL A 5 10.41 2.52 15.86
C VAL A 5 9.49 2.07 14.73
N ALA A 6 8.18 2.32 14.83
CA ALA A 6 7.21 1.96 13.81
C ALA A 6 7.47 2.69 12.48
N VAL A 7 7.66 4.01 12.52
CA VAL A 7 7.99 4.82 11.34
C VAL A 7 9.32 4.37 10.73
N GLY A 8 10.36 4.17 11.55
CA GLY A 8 11.67 3.72 11.07
C GLY A 8 11.62 2.35 10.38
N LYS A 9 10.85 1.40 10.93
CA LYS A 9 10.60 0.10 10.28
C LYS A 9 9.92 0.28 8.93
N LEU A 10 8.86 1.10 8.85
CA LEU A 10 8.15 1.32 7.60
C LEU A 10 9.05 1.96 6.56
N LEU A 11 9.79 3.01 6.92
CA LEU A 11 10.73 3.67 6.00
C LEU A 11 11.80 2.71 5.50
N GLY A 12 12.33 1.83 6.35
CA GLY A 12 13.29 0.80 5.93
C GLY A 12 12.72 -0.14 4.89
N VAL A 13 11.51 -0.68 5.13
CA VAL A 13 10.87 -1.64 4.21
C VAL A 13 10.40 -0.97 2.92
N VAL A 14 9.86 0.26 2.98
CA VAL A 14 9.46 1.04 1.78
C VAL A 14 10.67 1.43 0.95
N THR A 15 11.79 1.79 1.57
CA THR A 15 13.04 2.07 0.86
C THR A 15 13.53 0.81 0.15
N PHE A 16 13.59 -0.32 0.86
CA PHE A 16 13.96 -1.61 0.28
C PHE A 16 13.06 -1.99 -0.90
N TYR A 17 11.74 -1.85 -0.75
CA TYR A 17 10.78 -2.08 -1.83
C TYR A 17 11.04 -1.17 -3.03
N SER A 18 11.28 0.12 -2.79
CA SER A 18 11.56 1.10 -3.85
C SER A 18 12.83 0.73 -4.63
N PHE A 19 13.88 0.27 -3.95
CA PHE A 19 15.10 -0.25 -4.60
C PHE A 19 14.84 -1.51 -5.43
N MET A 20 13.96 -2.42 -4.97
CA MET A 20 13.57 -3.60 -5.75
C MET A 20 12.82 -3.25 -7.04
N VAL A 21 12.10 -2.12 -7.06
CA VAL A 21 11.34 -1.67 -8.25
C VAL A 21 12.24 -0.94 -9.26
N LEU A 22 13.38 -0.37 -8.85
CA LEU A 22 14.28 0.38 -9.75
C LEU A 22 14.66 -0.35 -11.06
N PRO A 23 15.01 -1.65 -11.07
CA PRO A 23 15.33 -2.36 -12.30
C PRO A 23 14.14 -2.44 -13.27
N LEU A 24 12.91 -2.55 -12.74
CA LEU A 24 11.71 -2.50 -13.57
C LEU A 24 11.54 -1.12 -14.21
N LEU A 25 11.79 -0.03 -13.47
CA LEU A 25 11.73 1.34 -14.03
C LEU A 25 12.66 1.51 -15.23
N ALA A 26 13.87 0.95 -15.14
CA ALA A 26 14.84 1.01 -16.23
C ALA A 26 14.34 0.27 -17.47
N TYR A 27 13.74 -0.91 -17.28
CA TYR A 27 13.15 -1.68 -18.37
C TYR A 27 11.96 -0.95 -19.00
N GLU A 28 11.07 -0.38 -18.19
CA GLU A 28 9.93 0.41 -18.65
C GLU A 28 10.38 1.66 -19.42
N ALA A 29 11.42 2.36 -18.97
CA ALA A 29 11.96 3.51 -19.68
C ALA A 29 12.47 3.16 -21.09
N ILE A 30 13.13 1.99 -21.23
CA ILE A 30 13.55 1.48 -22.53
C ILE A 30 12.32 1.14 -23.38
N ALA A 31 11.32 0.45 -22.82
CA ALA A 31 10.11 0.08 -23.54
C ALA A 31 9.32 1.31 -24.05
N PHE A 32 9.13 2.33 -23.22
CA PHE A 32 8.43 3.56 -23.60
C PHE A 32 9.23 4.46 -24.55
N SER A 33 10.55 4.30 -24.63
CA SER A 33 11.36 5.01 -25.63
C SER A 33 11.11 4.51 -27.06
N ALA A 34 10.59 3.29 -27.22
CA ALA A 34 10.35 2.64 -28.51
C ALA A 34 8.89 2.74 -29.00
N THR A 35 7.99 3.37 -28.24
CA THR A 35 6.57 3.49 -28.59
C THR A 35 6.28 4.69 -29.49
N ASP A 36 5.42 4.49 -30.49
CA ASP A 36 4.80 5.51 -31.34
C ASP A 36 3.27 5.35 -31.30
N PRO A 37 2.49 6.33 -30.79
CA PRO A 37 2.88 7.66 -30.32
C PRO A 37 3.66 7.66 -28.99
N PRO A 38 4.45 8.71 -28.70
CA PRO A 38 5.24 8.79 -27.48
C PRO A 38 4.35 8.92 -26.23
N VAL A 39 4.65 8.11 -25.22
CA VAL A 39 3.97 8.16 -23.92
C VAL A 39 4.41 9.40 -23.15
N GLN A 40 3.45 10.14 -22.60
CA GLN A 40 3.74 11.31 -21.77
C GLN A 40 4.47 10.86 -20.48
N PRO A 41 5.66 11.40 -20.15
CA PRO A 41 6.45 10.96 -18.99
C PRO A 41 5.76 11.12 -17.63
N VAL A 42 4.75 11.98 -17.56
CA VAL A 42 3.94 12.19 -16.34
C VAL A 42 3.18 10.93 -15.95
N LEU A 43 2.69 10.16 -16.92
CA LEU A 43 1.86 8.98 -16.69
C LEU A 43 2.61 7.85 -15.96
N PRO A 44 3.78 7.38 -16.45
CA PRO A 44 4.56 6.39 -15.71
C PRO A 44 5.07 6.96 -14.39
N LEU A 45 5.48 8.22 -14.31
CA LEU A 45 5.92 8.80 -13.03
C LEU A 45 4.81 8.73 -11.97
N LEU A 46 3.58 9.05 -12.36
CA LEU A 46 2.44 8.97 -11.46
C LEU A 46 2.10 7.53 -11.07
N ALA A 47 2.16 6.59 -12.01
CA ALA A 47 1.97 5.16 -11.74
C ALA A 47 2.97 4.66 -10.70
N HIS A 48 4.25 5.06 -10.78
CA HIS A 48 5.27 4.66 -9.81
C HIS A 48 5.08 5.26 -8.42
N VAL A 49 4.70 6.54 -8.35
CA VAL A 49 4.33 7.16 -7.07
C VAL A 49 3.14 6.43 -6.46
N GLY A 50 2.12 6.13 -7.25
CA GLY A 50 0.97 5.34 -6.83
C GLY A 50 1.33 3.94 -6.34
N LEU A 51 2.27 3.27 -7.02
CA LEU A 51 2.74 1.94 -6.65
C LEU A 51 3.46 1.95 -5.30
N ILE A 52 4.33 2.94 -5.07
CA ILE A 52 5.02 3.11 -3.79
C ILE A 52 4.02 3.40 -2.66
N LEU A 53 3.00 4.25 -2.92
CA LEU A 53 1.95 4.55 -1.93
C LEU A 53 1.08 3.32 -1.61
N LEU A 54 0.70 2.54 -2.63
CA LEU A 54 -0.01 1.28 -2.47
C LEU A 54 0.81 0.30 -1.64
N ALA A 55 2.08 0.11 -2.00
CA ALA A 55 2.99 -0.77 -1.28
C ALA A 55 3.18 -0.31 0.17
N ALA A 56 3.43 0.98 0.42
CA ALA A 56 3.56 1.53 1.77
C ALA A 56 2.30 1.29 2.62
N SER A 57 1.11 1.43 2.01
CA SER A 57 -0.17 1.14 2.68
C SER A 57 -0.27 -0.32 3.12
N VAL A 58 0.00 -1.26 2.20
CA VAL A 58 -0.04 -2.71 2.49
C VAL A 58 1.05 -3.11 3.49
N LEU A 59 2.27 -2.61 3.31
CA LEU A 59 3.42 -2.91 4.19
C LEU A 59 3.18 -2.40 5.60
N SER A 60 2.57 -1.22 5.77
CA SER A 60 2.24 -0.68 7.10
C SER A 60 1.26 -1.59 7.87
N LEU A 61 0.27 -2.17 7.19
CA LEU A 61 -0.66 -3.12 7.79
C LEU A 61 -0.01 -4.49 8.03
N GLY A 62 0.83 -4.96 7.11
CA GLY A 62 1.60 -6.19 7.28
C GLY A 62 2.55 -6.12 8.47
N MET A 63 3.15 -4.95 8.72
CA MET A 63 3.96 -4.70 9.92
C MET A 63 3.15 -4.81 11.21
N PHE A 64 1.92 -4.30 11.21
CA PHE A 64 1.01 -4.47 12.35
C PHE A 64 0.71 -5.96 12.58
N ILE A 65 0.35 -6.71 11.54
CA ILE A 65 0.12 -8.16 11.64
C ILE A 65 1.35 -8.86 12.21
N SER A 66 2.54 -8.54 11.69
CA SER A 66 3.80 -9.10 12.17
C SER A 66 4.08 -8.81 13.64
N SER A 67 3.63 -7.67 14.16
CA SER A 67 3.78 -7.33 15.57
C SER A 67 2.85 -8.10 16.51
N LEU A 68 1.78 -8.70 15.98
CA LEU A 68 0.82 -9.49 16.76
C LEU A 68 1.19 -10.96 16.88
N THR A 69 2.15 -11.44 16.08
CA THR A 69 2.49 -12.86 15.98
C THR A 69 3.98 -13.08 16.22
N ASP A 70 4.32 -14.06 17.04
CA ASP A 70 5.73 -14.45 17.25
C ASP A 70 6.30 -15.30 16.10
N SER A 71 5.42 -15.92 15.29
CA SER A 71 5.82 -16.77 14.15
C SER A 71 5.82 -16.00 12.83
N SER A 72 6.98 -15.97 12.16
CA SER A 72 7.15 -15.33 10.84
C SER A 72 6.28 -15.97 9.76
N ILE A 73 6.08 -17.29 9.83
CA ILE A 73 5.23 -18.04 8.89
C ILE A 73 3.76 -17.62 9.06
N LEU A 74 3.27 -17.55 10.30
CA LEU A 74 1.90 -17.13 10.57
C LEU A 74 1.67 -15.68 10.15
N SER A 75 2.60 -14.78 10.46
CA SER A 75 2.56 -13.38 10.01
C SER A 75 2.44 -13.28 8.49
N ALA A 76 3.21 -14.09 7.74
CA ALA A 76 3.20 -14.08 6.30
C ALA A 76 1.83 -14.54 5.75
N ILE A 77 1.27 -15.62 6.31
CA ILE A 77 -0.06 -16.13 5.94
C ILE A 77 -1.15 -15.08 6.19
N LEU A 78 -1.15 -14.44 7.37
CA LEU A 78 -2.14 -13.42 7.70
C LEU A 78 -1.99 -12.16 6.85
N THR A 79 -0.76 -11.74 6.54
CA THR A 79 -0.51 -10.60 5.65
C THR A 79 -0.97 -10.92 4.23
N PHE A 80 -0.74 -12.15 3.76
CA PHE A 80 -1.26 -12.59 2.46
C PHE A 80 -2.79 -12.62 2.43
N ALA A 81 -3.43 -13.11 3.50
CA ALA A 81 -4.88 -13.08 3.65
C ALA A 81 -5.44 -11.64 3.65
N LEU A 82 -4.75 -10.71 4.31
CA LEU A 82 -5.08 -9.28 4.25
C LEU A 82 -5.05 -8.75 2.81
N VAL A 83 -3.99 -9.05 2.06
CA VAL A 83 -3.86 -8.62 0.65
C VAL A 83 -4.99 -9.19 -0.21
N LEU A 84 -5.33 -10.47 -0.03
CA LEU A 84 -6.49 -11.06 -0.70
C LEU A 84 -7.80 -10.39 -0.30
N GLY A 85 -7.97 -10.05 0.98
CA GLY A 85 -9.14 -9.30 1.46
C GLY A 85 -9.28 -7.94 0.80
N LEU A 86 -8.17 -7.20 0.65
CA LEU A 86 -8.15 -5.92 -0.07
C LEU A 86 -8.53 -6.08 -1.55
N TRP A 87 -8.09 -7.16 -2.19
CA TRP A 87 -8.49 -7.48 -3.56
C TRP A 87 -9.98 -7.86 -3.65
N VAL A 88 -10.51 -8.59 -2.67
CA VAL A 88 -11.95 -8.92 -2.60
C VAL A 88 -12.80 -7.66 -2.43
N ILE A 89 -12.36 -6.66 -1.66
CA ILE A 89 -13.07 -5.38 -1.55
C ILE A 89 -13.21 -4.71 -2.93
N ASP A 90 -12.12 -4.68 -3.73
CA ASP A 90 -12.16 -4.16 -5.11
C ASP A 90 -13.15 -4.94 -5.99
N LEU A 91 -13.18 -6.27 -5.83
CA LEU A 91 -14.10 -7.13 -6.56
C LEU A 91 -15.56 -6.85 -6.20
N ILE A 92 -15.88 -6.74 -4.90
CA ILE A 92 -17.24 -6.46 -4.44
C ILE A 92 -17.68 -5.06 -4.90
N ALA A 93 -16.80 -4.05 -4.76
CA ALA A 93 -17.09 -2.68 -5.17
C ALA A 93 -17.57 -2.58 -6.62
N LYS A 94 -16.97 -3.36 -7.54
CA LYS A 94 -17.34 -3.36 -8.96
C LYS A 94 -18.63 -4.11 -9.28
N ASN A 95 -19.04 -5.05 -8.44
CA ASN A 95 -20.19 -5.93 -8.69
C ASN A 95 -21.45 -5.49 -7.92
N VAL A 96 -21.31 -4.64 -6.91
CA VAL A 96 -22.43 -4.10 -6.13
C VAL A 96 -22.78 -2.71 -6.66
N SER A 97 -24.05 -2.50 -7.01
CA SER A 97 -24.56 -1.20 -7.42
C SER A 97 -25.12 -0.39 -6.25
N GLY A 98 -25.18 0.94 -6.43
CA GLY A 98 -25.72 1.88 -5.45
C GLY A 98 -24.69 2.37 -4.42
N PRO A 99 -25.15 3.03 -3.34
CA PRO A 99 -24.28 3.75 -2.39
C PRO A 99 -23.23 2.87 -1.70
N LEU A 100 -23.54 1.58 -1.51
CA LEU A 100 -22.59 0.62 -0.91
C LEU A 100 -21.43 0.31 -1.86
N GLY A 101 -21.68 0.16 -3.16
CA GLY A 101 -20.63 -0.07 -4.16
C GLY A 101 -19.69 1.12 -4.27
N GLU A 102 -20.26 2.33 -4.30
CA GLU A 102 -19.49 3.59 -4.32
C GLU A 102 -18.61 3.74 -3.07
N ALA A 103 -19.17 3.51 -1.87
CA ALA A 103 -18.41 3.56 -0.62
C ALA A 103 -17.26 2.53 -0.59
N LEU A 104 -17.48 1.31 -1.05
CA LEU A 104 -16.44 0.28 -1.14
C LEU A 104 -15.39 0.63 -2.20
N GLY A 105 -15.80 1.27 -3.31
CA GLY A 105 -14.90 1.79 -4.33
C GLY A 105 -13.93 2.83 -3.76
N HIS A 106 -14.44 3.74 -2.92
CA HIS A 106 -13.60 4.71 -2.22
C HIS A 106 -12.63 4.07 -1.22
N LEU A 107 -12.95 2.90 -0.65
CA LEU A 107 -12.05 2.16 0.25
C LEU A 107 -11.07 1.22 -0.48
N SER A 108 -11.29 0.97 -1.77
CA SER A 108 -10.42 0.09 -2.56
C SER A 108 -9.09 0.79 -2.87
N LEU A 109 -8.01 0.34 -2.24
CA LEU A 109 -6.66 0.76 -2.58
C LEU A 109 -6.31 0.46 -4.05
N LEU A 110 -6.85 -0.62 -4.60
CA LEU A 110 -6.61 -1.03 -5.97
C LEU A 110 -7.32 -0.11 -6.96
N GLU A 111 -8.55 0.32 -6.68
CA GLU A 111 -9.27 1.27 -7.53
C GLU A 111 -8.59 2.64 -7.54
N ASN A 112 -8.20 3.13 -6.36
CA ASN A 112 -7.46 4.37 -6.23
C ASN A 112 -6.09 4.30 -6.94
N TYR A 113 -5.43 3.14 -6.93
CA TYR A 113 -4.20 2.94 -7.71
C TYR A 113 -4.46 2.93 -9.22
N LYS A 114 -5.55 2.32 -9.70
CA LYS A 114 -5.93 2.34 -11.13
C LYS A 114 -6.15 3.77 -11.63
N ASN A 115 -6.81 4.62 -10.83
CA ASN A 115 -6.98 6.04 -11.15
C ASN A 115 -5.63 6.73 -11.40
N LEU A 116 -4.65 6.49 -10.52
CA LEU A 116 -3.30 7.06 -10.67
C LEU A 116 -2.58 6.54 -11.92
N ILE A 117 -2.69 5.26 -12.24
CA ILE A 117 -2.10 4.70 -13.48
C ILE A 117 -2.72 5.35 -14.73
N GLN A 118 -4.00 5.71 -14.68
CA GLN A 118 -4.71 6.36 -15.77
C GLN A 118 -4.46 7.87 -15.86
N GLY A 119 -3.62 8.44 -14.98
CA GLY A 119 -3.33 9.88 -14.97
C GLY A 119 -4.31 10.71 -14.15
N VAL A 120 -5.28 10.09 -13.47
CA VAL A 120 -6.29 10.77 -12.67
C VAL A 120 -5.75 10.99 -11.27
N LEU A 121 -5.24 12.20 -11.04
CA LEU A 121 -4.82 12.67 -9.73
C LEU A 121 -6.02 13.16 -8.92
N ASP A 122 -6.60 12.28 -8.11
CA ASP A 122 -7.59 12.66 -7.12
C ASP A 122 -6.96 12.77 -5.72
N THR A 123 -7.37 13.81 -4.99
CA THR A 123 -6.96 14.03 -3.60
C THR A 123 -7.49 12.91 -2.70
N SER A 124 -8.68 12.38 -3.01
CA SER A 124 -9.27 11.26 -2.26
C SER A 124 -8.37 10.03 -2.25
N SER A 125 -7.74 9.72 -3.39
CA SER A 125 -6.81 8.59 -3.52
C SER A 125 -5.59 8.76 -2.63
N ILE A 126 -4.98 9.95 -2.62
CA ILE A 126 -3.82 10.25 -1.78
C ILE A 126 -4.19 10.16 -0.31
N ILE A 127 -5.32 10.74 0.08
CA ILE A 127 -5.82 10.69 1.48
C ILE A 127 -6.04 9.25 1.91
N LEU A 128 -6.61 8.39 1.05
CA LEU A 128 -6.83 6.99 1.38
C LEU A 128 -5.52 6.26 1.65
N PHE A 129 -4.52 6.37 0.76
CA PHE A 129 -3.21 5.73 0.97
C PHE A 129 -2.57 6.20 2.28
N LEU A 130 -2.55 7.52 2.52
CA LEU A 130 -2.00 8.09 3.75
C LEU A 130 -2.76 7.62 5.00
N SER A 131 -4.07 7.43 4.91
CA SER A 131 -4.90 6.92 6.01
C SER A 131 -4.51 5.49 6.37
N TYR A 132 -4.35 4.61 5.38
CA TYR A 132 -3.90 3.23 5.60
C TYR A 132 -2.50 3.18 6.19
N ILE A 133 -1.57 3.98 5.66
CA ILE A 133 -0.20 4.12 6.18
C ILE A 133 -0.23 4.55 7.64
N PHE A 134 -0.99 5.59 7.96
CA PHE A 134 -1.10 6.12 9.31
C PHE A 134 -1.71 5.09 10.28
N ILE A 135 -2.79 4.42 9.88
CA ILE A 135 -3.42 3.36 10.68
C ILE A 135 -2.43 2.22 10.94
N GLY A 136 -1.70 1.74 9.93
CA GLY A 136 -0.71 0.69 10.09
C GLY A 136 0.42 1.08 11.06
N ILE A 137 0.95 2.30 10.94
CA ILE A 137 1.96 2.84 11.87
C ILE A 137 1.39 2.93 13.29
N PHE A 138 0.20 3.51 13.45
CA PHE A 138 -0.46 3.69 14.74
C PHE A 138 -0.66 2.34 15.44
N LEU A 139 -1.27 1.38 14.73
CA LEU A 139 -1.54 0.05 15.28
C LEU A 139 -0.24 -0.70 15.63
N THR A 140 0.81 -0.56 14.83
CA THR A 140 2.14 -1.13 15.14
C THR A 140 2.76 -0.48 16.37
N ALA A 141 2.63 0.84 16.54
CA ALA A 141 3.15 1.51 17.73
C ALA A 141 2.41 1.01 19.00
N GLN A 142 1.10 0.87 18.92
CA GLN A 142 0.26 0.43 20.04
C GLN A 142 0.46 -1.05 20.40
N SER A 143 0.65 -1.93 19.42
CA SER A 143 0.93 -3.34 19.68
C SER A 143 2.26 -3.53 20.42
N ILE A 144 3.29 -2.77 20.05
CA ILE A 144 4.60 -2.77 20.72
C ILE A 144 4.45 -2.30 22.17
N ASP A 145 3.65 -1.27 22.43
CA ASP A 145 3.38 -0.79 23.78
C ASP A 145 2.63 -1.81 24.63
N ALA A 146 1.57 -2.42 24.09
CA ALA A 146 0.80 -3.44 24.79
C ALA A 146 1.66 -4.64 25.21
N LEU A 147 2.57 -5.10 24.34
CA LEU A 147 3.51 -6.19 24.64
C LEU A 147 4.52 -5.85 25.73
N ARG A 148 4.90 -4.57 25.87
CA ARG A 148 5.80 -4.14 26.96
C ARG A 148 5.12 -4.21 28.31
N PHE A 149 3.85 -3.81 28.40
CA PHE A 149 3.08 -3.86 29.64
C PHE A 149 2.84 -5.29 30.13
N GLN A 150 2.66 -6.26 29.23
CA GLN A 150 2.48 -7.66 29.62
C GLN A 150 3.75 -8.33 30.17
N ARG A 151 4.93 -7.73 29.94
CA ARG A 151 6.23 -8.25 30.40
C ARG A 151 6.75 -7.56 31.66
N SER A 152 6.06 -6.52 32.15
CA SER A 152 6.37 -5.79 33.39
C SER A 152 5.47 -6.21 34.53
#